data_AF-A0A662IS60-F1
#
_entry.id   AF-A0A662IS60-F1
#
_cell.length_a   1.000
_cell.length_b   1.000
_cell.length_c   1.000
_cell.angle_alpha   90.00
_cell.angle_beta   90.00
_cell.angle_gamma   90.00
#
_symmetry.space_group_name_H-M   'P 1'
#
loop_
_entity.id
_entity.type
_entity.pdbx_description
1 polymer ?
#
loop_
_entity_poly.entity_id
_entity_poly.type
_entity_poly.pdbx_seq_one_letter_code
_entity_poly.pdbx_strand_id
1 'polypeptide(L)'
;MHGGADYLGLPPALRSRRCSDVSLKLLRFTLPIVAVLLLAISLNIACATPSENFTPVDGEVVDDWGIYRTNAYGERGYFMVLPEDNPQTMYPIIIINESLGPYMDLAWQKGLEFKEQYDSVEERAERILEYVQSYVEYKYDDENPQLPVSGYSEFARNADETMRSILEEGIAYGDCEDHAILLATMYMAAGVRCAIVAMADPYMGGHATVLVYLPGYNPGYPVHFFTLDGEWGWVMAEATGDIPLGYMPEDYLMYVENCMNYGFFVYYILEPNQTTLTPGAKYIT
;
A
#
# COMPACT_ATOMS: atom_id res chain seq x y z
N MET A 1 -62.48 19.01 78.76
CA MET A 1 -63.02 19.84 77.65
C MET A 1 -61.90 20.73 77.13
N HIS A 2 -61.93 21.00 75.82
CA HIS A 2 -60.85 21.46 74.94
C HIS A 2 -60.07 22.74 75.27
N GLY A 3 -58.85 22.78 74.70
CA GLY A 3 -58.16 23.96 74.14
C GLY A 3 -57.26 24.73 75.13
N GLY A 4 -56.04 25.16 74.83
CA GLY A 4 -55.21 25.20 73.62
C GLY A 4 -54.13 26.28 73.78
N ALA A 5 -52.98 26.11 73.08
CA ALA A 5 -51.90 27.10 72.81
C ALA A 5 -51.06 27.57 74.03
N ASP A 6 -49.75 27.85 73.98
CA ASP A 6 -48.73 27.86 72.93
C ASP A 6 -47.33 28.15 73.56
N TYR A 7 -46.27 27.79 72.82
CA TYR A 7 -44.90 28.37 72.77
C TYR A 7 -43.76 28.10 73.79
N LEU A 8 -42.66 27.60 73.17
CA LEU A 8 -41.24 27.97 73.25
C LEU A 8 -40.25 27.15 74.12
N GLY A 9 -39.30 26.53 73.41
CA GLY A 9 -38.01 26.06 73.91
C GLY A 9 -37.16 25.40 72.80
N LEU A 10 -36.31 26.18 72.13
CA LEU A 10 -35.28 25.72 71.15
C LEU A 10 -34.22 24.80 71.79
N PRO A 11 -33.52 23.94 71.02
CA PRO A 11 -32.06 24.14 70.79
C PRO A 11 -31.54 23.51 69.45
N PRO A 12 -30.21 23.32 69.23
CA PRO A 12 -29.20 24.29 68.81
C PRO A 12 -28.50 23.93 67.48
N ALA A 13 -27.60 24.82 67.04
CA ALA A 13 -26.86 24.84 65.77
C ALA A 13 -26.13 23.53 65.35
N LEU A 14 -26.27 23.17 64.07
CA LEU A 14 -25.51 22.12 63.39
C LEU A 14 -24.31 22.69 62.62
N ARG A 15 -23.13 22.17 62.98
CA ARG A 15 -21.81 22.38 62.38
C ARG A 15 -21.79 22.13 60.86
N SER A 16 -21.17 23.05 60.14
CA SER A 16 -20.71 22.86 58.75
C SER A 16 -19.68 21.73 58.65
N ARG A 17 -19.96 20.69 57.85
CA ARG A 17 -18.96 19.70 57.40
C ARG A 17 -18.80 19.73 55.89
N ARG A 18 -17.59 20.11 55.47
CA ARG A 18 -16.82 19.71 54.27
C ARG A 18 -17.62 18.97 53.18
N CYS A 19 -18.11 19.73 52.20
CA CYS A 19 -18.57 19.20 50.92
C CYS A 19 -17.50 19.32 49.81
N SER A 20 -16.36 19.98 50.08
CA SER A 20 -15.34 20.32 49.07
C SER A 20 -14.28 19.23 48.81
N ASP A 21 -13.98 18.35 49.78
CA ASP A 21 -12.84 17.42 49.67
C ASP A 21 -13.14 16.17 48.82
N VAL A 22 -14.41 15.73 48.76
CA VAL A 22 -14.80 14.53 47.99
C VAL A 22 -14.84 14.84 46.50
N SER A 23 -15.35 16.03 46.15
CA SER A 23 -15.44 16.51 44.76
C SER A 23 -14.06 16.69 44.13
N LEU A 24 -13.08 17.25 44.87
CA LEU A 24 -11.70 17.38 44.38
C LEU A 24 -10.97 16.05 44.21
N LYS A 25 -11.27 15.03 45.02
CA LYS A 25 -10.65 13.71 44.90
C LYS A 25 -11.19 12.94 43.70
N LEU A 26 -12.51 12.93 43.48
CA LEU A 26 -13.08 12.31 42.27
C LEU A 26 -12.54 13.00 41.01
N LEU A 27 -12.50 14.34 41.00
CA LEU A 27 -11.99 15.11 39.86
C LEU A 27 -10.52 14.79 39.52
N ARG A 28 -9.68 14.51 40.53
CA ARG A 28 -8.26 14.13 40.34
C ARG A 28 -8.05 12.74 39.74
N PHE A 29 -9.02 11.83 39.89
CA PHE A 29 -8.93 10.48 39.31
C PHE A 29 -9.70 10.36 37.99
N THR A 30 -10.78 11.12 37.79
CA THR A 30 -11.55 11.08 36.55
C THR A 30 -10.87 11.83 35.41
N LEU A 31 -10.23 12.98 35.67
CA LEU A 31 -9.54 13.74 34.61
C LEU A 31 -8.44 12.95 33.87
N PRO A 32 -7.51 12.25 34.54
CA PRO A 32 -6.47 11.50 33.83
C PRO A 32 -7.04 10.31 33.06
N ILE A 33 -8.10 9.65 33.57
CA ILE A 33 -8.77 8.55 32.86
C ILE A 33 -9.48 9.08 31.60
N VAL A 34 -10.19 10.20 31.71
CA VAL A 34 -10.82 10.86 30.56
C VAL A 34 -9.76 11.36 29.57
N ALA A 35 -8.62 11.87 30.04
CA ALA A 35 -7.52 12.30 29.19
C ALA A 35 -6.87 11.11 28.45
N VAL A 36 -6.69 9.96 29.11
CA VAL A 36 -6.19 8.73 28.48
C VAL A 36 -7.20 8.16 27.49
N LEU A 37 -8.50 8.16 27.81
CA LEU A 37 -9.55 7.77 26.87
C LEU A 37 -9.63 8.72 25.67
N LEU A 38 -9.51 10.03 25.88
CA LEU A 38 -9.45 11.00 24.78
C LEU A 38 -8.17 10.85 23.94
N LEU A 39 -7.02 10.51 24.56
CA LEU A 39 -5.81 10.16 23.82
C LEU A 39 -6.00 8.89 22.98
N ALA A 40 -6.64 7.87 23.54
CA ALA A 40 -6.94 6.61 22.86
C ALA A 40 -7.96 6.78 21.72
N ILE A 41 -8.91 7.70 21.86
CA ILE A 41 -9.88 8.07 20.80
C ILE A 41 -9.23 8.99 19.74
N SER A 42 -8.15 9.70 20.08
CA SER A 42 -7.37 10.53 19.15
C SER A 42 -6.34 9.75 18.32
N LEU A 43 -6.26 8.43 18.47
CA LEU A 43 -5.73 7.57 17.43
C LEU A 43 -6.70 7.67 16.25
N ASN A 44 -6.54 8.71 15.44
CA ASN A 44 -6.97 8.68 14.06
C ASN A 44 -6.16 7.55 13.44
N ILE A 45 -6.70 6.34 13.48
CA ILE A 45 -6.31 5.32 12.53
C ILE A 45 -6.79 5.91 11.21
N ALA A 46 -5.89 6.61 10.53
CA ALA A 46 -6.10 7.02 9.15
C ALA A 46 -6.05 5.73 8.35
N CYS A 47 -7.14 4.96 8.36
CA CYS A 47 -7.33 3.90 7.39
C CYS A 47 -7.51 4.58 6.05
N ALA A 48 -6.74 4.16 5.05
CA ALA A 48 -7.09 4.50 3.68
C ALA A 48 -8.48 3.96 3.42
N THR A 49 -9.32 4.73 2.75
CA THR A 49 -10.66 4.25 2.38
C THR A 49 -10.47 3.44 1.10
N PRO A 50 -10.55 2.10 1.14
CA PRO A 50 -10.50 1.30 -0.09
C PRO A 50 -11.65 1.70 -1.01
N SER A 51 -11.54 1.41 -2.29
CA SER A 51 -12.72 1.57 -3.15
C SER A 51 -13.81 0.60 -2.70
N GLU A 52 -15.01 1.12 -2.49
CA GLU A 52 -16.18 0.33 -2.08
C GLU A 52 -17.08 0.02 -3.28
N ASN A 53 -17.04 0.87 -4.31
CA ASN A 53 -17.87 0.71 -5.50
C ASN A 53 -17.03 0.44 -6.75
N PHE A 54 -17.53 -0.49 -7.56
CA PHE A 54 -16.95 -0.89 -8.84
C PHE A 54 -18.05 -0.82 -9.89
N THR A 55 -17.96 0.18 -10.77
CA THR A 55 -19.00 0.50 -11.74
C THR A 55 -18.58 0.03 -13.14
N PRO A 56 -19.36 -0.87 -13.76
CA PRO A 56 -19.13 -1.24 -15.15
C PRO A 56 -19.39 -0.06 -16.10
N VAL A 57 -18.42 0.26 -16.96
CA VAL A 57 -18.50 1.32 -17.97
C VAL A 57 -17.87 0.80 -19.27
N ASP A 58 -18.66 0.70 -20.33
CA ASP A 58 -18.19 0.34 -21.68
C ASP A 58 -17.35 -0.97 -21.78
N GLY A 59 -17.65 -1.96 -20.92
CA GLY A 59 -16.93 -3.23 -20.88
C GLY A 59 -15.73 -3.25 -19.94
N GLU A 60 -15.49 -2.15 -19.24
CA GLU A 60 -14.44 -1.98 -18.23
C GLU A 60 -15.06 -1.77 -16.83
N VAL A 61 -14.23 -1.75 -15.78
CA VAL A 61 -14.65 -1.43 -14.41
C VAL A 61 -13.91 -0.20 -13.89
N VAL A 62 -14.69 0.78 -13.42
CA VAL A 62 -14.20 2.02 -12.82
C VAL A 62 -14.50 2.02 -11.32
N ASP A 63 -13.53 2.39 -10.51
CA ASP A 63 -13.64 2.46 -9.06
C ASP A 63 -14.08 3.85 -8.55
N ASP A 64 -14.15 4.04 -7.22
CA ASP A 64 -14.54 5.30 -6.58
C ASP A 64 -13.58 6.47 -6.84
N TRP A 65 -12.32 6.15 -7.17
CA TRP A 65 -11.27 7.11 -7.52
C TRP A 65 -11.31 7.48 -9.00
N GLY A 66 -12.16 6.81 -9.76
CA GLY A 66 -12.26 6.96 -11.18
C GLY A 66 -11.16 6.23 -11.94
N ILE A 67 -10.49 5.26 -11.34
CA ILE A 67 -9.45 4.45 -11.96
C ILE A 67 -10.12 3.26 -12.65
N TYR A 68 -9.74 3.01 -13.91
CA TYR A 68 -10.11 1.80 -14.63
C TYR A 68 -9.23 0.66 -14.11
N ARG A 69 -9.86 -0.29 -13.39
CA ARG A 69 -9.18 -1.44 -12.78
C ARG A 69 -8.85 -2.52 -13.80
N THR A 70 -9.59 -2.56 -14.91
CA THR A 70 -9.50 -3.56 -15.97
C THR A 70 -8.61 -3.12 -17.15
N ASN A 71 -7.96 -1.95 -17.06
CA ASN A 71 -7.19 -1.37 -18.15
C ASN A 71 -5.97 -0.58 -17.64
N ALA A 72 -4.77 -0.97 -18.08
CA ALA A 72 -3.52 -0.28 -17.74
C ALA A 72 -3.36 1.08 -18.45
N TYR A 73 -4.05 1.29 -19.58
CA TYR A 73 -3.80 2.36 -20.55
C TYR A 73 -4.73 3.57 -20.38
N GLY A 74 -4.31 4.69 -20.97
CA GLY A 74 -5.09 5.92 -21.02
C GLY A 74 -5.03 6.74 -19.73
N GLU A 75 -5.64 7.93 -19.73
CA GLU A 75 -5.54 8.90 -18.63
C GLU A 75 -6.08 8.40 -17.28
N ARG A 76 -6.80 7.27 -17.28
CA ARG A 76 -7.47 6.74 -16.10
C ARG A 76 -7.19 5.26 -15.89
N GLY A 77 -6.33 4.64 -16.70
CA GLY A 77 -5.92 3.25 -16.47
C GLY A 77 -5.04 3.13 -15.23
N TYR A 78 -5.03 1.98 -14.56
CA TYR A 78 -4.35 1.80 -13.27
C TYR A 78 -2.84 2.13 -13.31
N PHE A 79 -2.18 1.96 -14.46
CA PHE A 79 -0.81 2.41 -14.72
C PHE A 79 -0.68 3.65 -15.60
N MET A 80 -1.80 4.22 -16.05
CA MET A 80 -1.85 5.39 -16.93
C MET A 80 -0.80 5.35 -18.03
N VAL A 81 -0.75 4.23 -18.77
CA VAL A 81 0.18 4.11 -19.90
C VAL A 81 -0.40 4.91 -21.07
N LEU A 82 0.27 6.01 -21.45
CA LEU A 82 -0.19 6.93 -22.50
C LEU A 82 0.55 6.69 -23.83
N PRO A 83 -0.15 6.29 -24.91
CA PRO A 83 0.48 6.05 -26.21
C PRO A 83 0.48 7.26 -27.17
N GLU A 84 -0.41 8.26 -27.03
CA GLU A 84 -0.77 9.12 -28.18
C GLU A 84 0.03 10.44 -28.35
N ASP A 85 0.51 11.11 -27.28
CA ASP A 85 1.06 12.48 -27.42
C ASP A 85 2.51 12.67 -26.93
N ASN A 86 3.04 11.70 -26.20
CA ASN A 86 4.43 11.59 -25.76
C ASN A 86 4.68 10.08 -25.67
N PRO A 87 5.65 9.51 -26.41
CA PRO A 87 5.78 8.06 -26.45
C PRO A 87 5.94 7.55 -25.02
N GLN A 88 4.97 6.71 -24.61
CA GLN A 88 5.14 5.61 -23.66
C GLN A 88 5.09 5.95 -22.14
N THR A 89 4.61 7.12 -21.67
CA THR A 89 4.76 7.46 -20.22
C THR A 89 3.81 6.64 -19.35
N MET A 90 4.31 6.11 -18.23
CA MET A 90 3.54 5.38 -17.21
C MET A 90 3.44 6.17 -15.92
N TYR A 91 2.24 6.27 -15.34
CA TYR A 91 2.02 6.84 -14.01
C TYR A 91 1.13 5.88 -13.23
N PRO A 92 1.67 5.13 -12.25
CA PRO A 92 0.88 4.16 -11.49
C PRO A 92 -0.10 4.87 -10.56
N ILE A 93 -1.22 5.35 -11.11
CA ILE A 93 -2.21 6.14 -10.39
C ILE A 93 -2.85 5.34 -9.27
N ILE A 94 -2.93 4.01 -9.42
CA ILE A 94 -3.39 3.13 -8.35
C ILE A 94 -2.49 3.23 -7.12
N ILE A 95 -1.17 3.29 -7.29
CA ILE A 95 -0.23 3.52 -6.18
C ILE A 95 -0.34 4.97 -5.70
N ILE A 96 -0.27 5.92 -6.61
CA ILE A 96 -0.17 7.35 -6.27
C ILE A 96 -1.42 7.86 -5.57
N ASN A 97 -2.60 7.46 -6.03
CA ASN A 97 -3.88 7.96 -5.53
C ASN A 97 -4.42 7.11 -4.39
N GLU A 98 -4.12 5.81 -4.33
CA GLU A 98 -4.75 4.91 -3.35
C GLU A 98 -3.78 4.35 -2.31
N SER A 99 -2.46 4.46 -2.49
CA SER A 99 -1.46 3.85 -1.59
C SER A 99 -0.44 4.84 -0.98
N LEU A 100 -0.55 6.14 -1.28
CA LEU A 100 0.39 7.17 -0.82
C LEU A 100 -0.27 8.29 0.02
N GLY A 101 0.56 8.98 0.81
CA GLY A 101 0.16 10.13 1.59
C GLY A 101 -0.97 9.81 2.60
N PRO A 102 -2.12 10.49 2.53
CA PRO A 102 -3.24 10.21 3.45
C PRO A 102 -3.86 8.82 3.25
N TYR A 103 -3.46 8.09 2.20
CA TYR A 103 -3.96 6.75 1.85
C TYR A 103 -2.92 5.65 2.11
N MET A 104 -1.87 5.93 2.88
CA MET A 104 -0.96 4.90 3.35
C MET A 104 -1.64 4.07 4.45
N ASP A 105 -1.89 2.78 4.22
CA ASP A 105 -2.52 1.89 5.20
C ASP A 105 -1.76 0.57 5.41
N LEU A 106 -2.39 -0.58 5.18
CA LEU A 106 -1.94 -1.90 5.59
C LEU A 106 -0.60 -2.30 4.93
N ALA A 107 -0.48 -2.13 3.62
CA ALA A 107 0.72 -2.46 2.87
C ALA A 107 1.89 -1.55 3.25
N TRP A 108 1.61 -0.26 3.46
CA TRP A 108 2.61 0.70 3.91
C TRP A 108 3.10 0.38 5.32
N GLN A 109 2.19 0.12 6.24
CA GLN A 109 2.52 -0.32 7.61
C GLN A 109 3.38 -1.58 7.58
N LYS A 110 3.04 -2.54 6.71
CA LYS A 110 3.85 -3.75 6.56
C LYS A 110 5.27 -3.44 6.12
N GLY A 111 5.46 -2.56 5.14
CA GLY A 111 6.80 -2.12 4.72
C GLY A 111 7.57 -1.40 5.83
N LEU A 112 6.90 -0.61 6.68
CA LEU A 112 7.53 0.00 7.87
C LEU A 112 7.98 -1.06 8.89
N GLU A 113 7.22 -2.14 9.10
CA GLU A 113 7.66 -3.25 9.96
C GLU A 113 8.98 -3.86 9.44
N PHE A 114 9.09 -4.11 8.13
CA PHE A 114 10.35 -4.59 7.54
C PHE A 114 11.49 -3.58 7.72
N LYS A 115 11.19 -2.27 7.67
CA LYS A 115 12.16 -1.21 7.94
C LYS A 115 12.71 -1.24 9.36
N GLU A 116 11.85 -1.51 10.33
CA GLU A 116 12.21 -1.60 11.74
C GLU A 116 12.95 -2.90 12.07
N GLN A 117 12.61 -3.98 11.37
CA GLN A 117 13.16 -5.31 11.62
C GLN A 117 14.54 -5.52 10.99
N TYR A 118 14.81 -4.92 9.82
CA TYR A 118 16.01 -5.19 9.03
C TYR A 118 16.80 -3.91 8.72
N ASP A 119 18.05 -3.86 9.15
CA ASP A 119 18.90 -2.66 9.01
C ASP A 119 19.35 -2.44 7.56
N SER A 120 19.77 -3.50 6.86
CA SER A 120 20.29 -3.41 5.49
C SER A 120 19.17 -3.14 4.48
N VAL A 121 19.43 -2.29 3.49
CA VAL A 121 18.50 -2.07 2.36
C VAL A 121 18.39 -3.34 1.52
N GLU A 122 19.49 -4.07 1.35
CA GLU A 122 19.53 -5.34 0.61
C GLU A 122 18.68 -6.39 1.31
N GLU A 123 18.86 -6.56 2.62
CA GLU A 123 18.07 -7.53 3.40
C GLU A 123 16.59 -7.14 3.42
N ARG A 124 16.25 -5.85 3.57
CA ARG A 124 14.86 -5.38 3.41
C ARG A 124 14.29 -5.77 2.06
N ALA A 125 15.06 -5.57 0.98
CA ALA A 125 14.62 -5.87 -0.37
C ALA A 125 14.33 -7.38 -0.54
N GLU A 126 15.26 -8.24 -0.16
CA GLU A 126 15.10 -9.70 -0.22
C GLU A 126 13.91 -10.17 0.60
N ARG A 127 13.77 -9.71 1.85
CA ARG A 127 12.74 -10.16 2.78
C ARG A 127 11.34 -9.75 2.37
N ILE A 128 11.20 -8.57 1.77
CA ILE A 128 9.92 -8.11 1.22
C ILE A 128 9.55 -8.91 -0.03
N LEU A 129 10.52 -9.20 -0.92
CA LEU A 129 10.27 -10.08 -2.06
C LEU A 129 9.81 -11.47 -1.61
N GLU A 130 10.56 -12.10 -0.70
CA GLU A 130 10.22 -13.40 -0.11
C GLU A 130 8.81 -13.39 0.50
N TYR A 131 8.44 -12.30 1.18
CA TYR A 131 7.11 -12.14 1.78
C TYR A 131 6.01 -12.13 0.71
N VAL A 132 6.15 -11.32 -0.34
CA VAL A 132 5.14 -11.25 -1.40
C VAL A 132 5.02 -12.61 -2.12
N GLN A 133 6.14 -13.24 -2.47
CA GLN A 133 6.16 -14.58 -3.08
C GLN A 133 5.51 -15.67 -2.20
N SER A 134 5.59 -15.53 -0.88
CA SER A 134 5.03 -16.50 0.07
C SER A 134 3.54 -16.31 0.35
N TYR A 135 3.04 -15.08 0.19
CA TYR A 135 1.70 -14.70 0.65
C TYR A 135 0.76 -14.24 -0.48
N VAL A 136 1.27 -14.10 -1.70
CA VAL A 136 0.46 -13.87 -2.90
C VAL A 136 0.66 -15.05 -3.84
N GLU A 137 -0.43 -15.77 -4.12
CA GLU A 137 -0.44 -16.89 -5.06
C GLU A 137 -0.94 -16.40 -6.42
N TYR A 138 -0.15 -16.68 -7.46
CA TYR A 138 -0.50 -16.27 -8.82
C TYR A 138 -1.84 -16.84 -9.25
N LYS A 139 -2.75 -15.97 -9.68
CA LYS A 139 -4.05 -16.37 -10.21
C LYS A 139 -4.55 -15.35 -11.23
N TYR A 140 -5.00 -15.84 -12.38
CA TYR A 140 -5.69 -14.99 -13.36
C TYR A 140 -6.96 -14.41 -12.77
N ASP A 141 -7.29 -13.17 -13.15
CA ASP A 141 -8.41 -12.44 -12.57
C ASP A 141 -9.78 -13.05 -12.87
N ASP A 142 -9.93 -13.67 -14.05
CA ASP A 142 -11.17 -14.38 -14.39
C ASP A 142 -11.40 -15.64 -13.53
N GLU A 143 -10.36 -16.10 -12.83
CA GLU A 143 -10.38 -17.22 -11.88
C GLU A 143 -10.22 -16.77 -10.42
N ASN A 144 -10.06 -15.48 -10.15
CA ASN A 144 -9.77 -14.94 -8.82
C ASN A 144 -11.04 -14.72 -7.97
N PRO A 145 -11.30 -15.56 -6.95
CA PRO A 145 -12.52 -15.46 -6.14
C PRO A 145 -12.48 -14.31 -5.12
N GLN A 146 -11.32 -13.69 -4.91
CA GLN A 146 -11.16 -12.57 -3.98
C GLN A 146 -11.53 -11.22 -4.62
N LEU A 147 -11.73 -11.19 -5.94
CA LEU A 147 -12.10 -9.95 -6.62
C LEU A 147 -13.55 -9.55 -6.31
N PRO A 148 -13.81 -8.23 -6.20
CA PRO A 148 -15.15 -7.71 -5.98
C PRO A 148 -16.05 -7.82 -7.22
N VAL A 149 -15.46 -8.13 -8.37
CA VAL A 149 -16.13 -8.30 -9.67
C VAL A 149 -15.68 -9.61 -10.32
N SER A 150 -16.49 -10.14 -11.23
CA SER A 150 -16.20 -11.38 -11.96
C SER A 150 -16.38 -11.21 -13.46
N GLY A 151 -15.63 -11.98 -14.26
CA GLY A 151 -15.81 -12.05 -15.71
C GLY A 151 -14.99 -11.03 -16.50
N TYR A 152 -13.97 -10.45 -15.87
CA TYR A 152 -12.95 -9.63 -16.52
C TYR A 152 -11.65 -10.43 -16.59
N SER A 153 -10.92 -10.29 -17.68
CA SER A 153 -9.62 -10.96 -17.86
C SER A 153 -8.47 -10.26 -17.14
N GLU A 154 -8.75 -9.12 -16.52
CA GLU A 154 -7.79 -8.19 -15.95
C GLU A 154 -8.52 -7.34 -14.89
N PHE A 155 -7.93 -7.16 -13.71
CA PHE A 155 -8.41 -6.34 -12.62
C PHE A 155 -7.27 -6.07 -11.62
N ALA A 156 -6.63 -4.90 -11.76
CA ALA A 156 -5.64 -4.47 -10.79
C ALA A 156 -6.26 -4.21 -9.41
N ARG A 157 -5.64 -4.73 -8.36
CA ARG A 157 -5.90 -4.42 -6.94
C ARG A 157 -4.93 -3.35 -6.46
N ASN A 158 -5.37 -2.52 -5.51
CA ASN A 158 -4.44 -1.64 -4.81
C ASN A 158 -3.67 -2.45 -3.76
N ALA A 159 -2.56 -1.90 -3.27
CA ALA A 159 -1.69 -2.62 -2.35
C ALA A 159 -2.40 -3.05 -1.06
N ASP A 160 -3.32 -2.22 -0.55
CA ASP A 160 -4.02 -2.48 0.71
C ASP A 160 -5.12 -3.52 0.57
N GLU A 161 -5.78 -3.62 -0.58
CA GLU A 161 -6.71 -4.70 -0.92
C GLU A 161 -5.98 -6.05 -0.91
N THR A 162 -4.81 -6.14 -1.55
CA THR A 162 -4.00 -7.36 -1.55
C THR A 162 -3.51 -7.69 -0.15
N MET A 163 -2.97 -6.71 0.58
CA MET A 163 -2.52 -6.91 1.97
C MET A 163 -3.67 -7.33 2.90
N ARG A 164 -4.88 -6.79 2.71
CA ARG A 164 -6.05 -7.19 3.50
C ARG A 164 -6.38 -8.66 3.33
N SER A 165 -6.38 -9.20 2.10
CA SER A 165 -6.57 -10.64 1.89
C SER A 165 -5.48 -11.47 2.58
N ILE A 166 -4.22 -11.03 2.55
CA ILE A 166 -3.14 -11.71 3.31
C ILE A 166 -3.46 -11.74 4.81
N LEU A 167 -3.89 -10.62 5.39
CA LEU A 167 -4.15 -10.50 6.83
C LEU A 167 -5.41 -11.25 7.28
N GLU A 168 -6.46 -11.24 6.46
CA GLU A 168 -7.78 -11.81 6.81
C GLU A 168 -7.90 -13.29 6.43
N GLU A 169 -7.32 -13.69 5.29
CA GLU A 169 -7.44 -15.03 4.72
C GLU A 169 -6.14 -15.85 4.82
N GLY A 170 -5.01 -15.20 5.14
CA GLY A 170 -3.69 -15.82 5.22
C GLY A 170 -2.97 -15.94 3.88
N ILE A 171 -3.64 -15.59 2.78
CA ILE A 171 -3.12 -15.61 1.40
C ILE A 171 -3.92 -14.61 0.56
N ALA A 172 -3.27 -13.97 -0.40
CA ALA A 172 -3.93 -13.22 -1.46
C ALA A 172 -3.78 -13.93 -2.82
N TYR A 173 -4.74 -13.72 -3.70
CA TYR A 173 -4.69 -14.09 -5.10
C TYR A 173 -4.59 -12.83 -5.96
N GLY A 174 -3.71 -12.89 -6.95
CA GLY A 174 -3.51 -11.84 -7.93
C GLY A 174 -2.50 -12.29 -8.97
N ASP A 175 -2.39 -11.57 -10.06
CA ASP A 175 -1.40 -11.81 -11.11
C ASP A 175 -0.32 -10.70 -11.08
N CYS A 176 0.25 -10.34 -12.23
CA CYS A 176 1.53 -9.64 -12.26
C CYS A 176 1.49 -8.23 -11.66
N GLU A 177 0.45 -7.45 -11.94
CA GLU A 177 0.32 -6.09 -11.46
C GLU A 177 -0.03 -6.04 -9.97
N ASP A 178 -0.86 -6.96 -9.47
CA ASP A 178 -1.16 -7.08 -8.05
C ASP A 178 0.09 -7.31 -7.20
N HIS A 179 0.95 -8.22 -7.66
CA HIS A 179 2.24 -8.47 -7.04
C HIS A 179 3.11 -7.21 -7.10
N ALA A 180 3.23 -6.58 -8.26
CA ALA A 180 4.09 -5.42 -8.47
C ALA A 180 3.63 -4.20 -7.64
N ILE A 181 2.32 -3.94 -7.56
CA ILE A 181 1.73 -2.82 -6.82
C ILE A 181 1.96 -3.00 -5.31
N LEU A 182 1.71 -4.20 -4.78
CA LEU A 182 1.98 -4.50 -3.37
C LEU A 182 3.47 -4.37 -3.07
N LEU A 183 4.32 -5.00 -3.88
CA LEU A 183 5.76 -5.04 -3.70
C LEU A 183 6.38 -3.64 -3.74
N ALA A 184 6.02 -2.82 -4.73
CA ALA A 184 6.49 -1.45 -4.85
C ALA A 184 6.09 -0.59 -3.64
N THR A 185 4.85 -0.73 -3.17
CA THR A 185 4.34 -0.01 -2.00
C THR A 185 5.11 -0.36 -0.73
N MET A 186 5.36 -1.65 -0.50
CA MET A 186 6.14 -2.12 0.64
C MET A 186 7.60 -1.64 0.57
N TYR A 187 8.23 -1.66 -0.59
CA TYR A 187 9.58 -1.14 -0.77
C TYR A 187 9.70 0.35 -0.46
N MET A 188 8.79 1.18 -0.98
CA MET A 188 8.77 2.62 -0.70
C MET A 188 8.71 2.90 0.80
N ALA A 189 7.79 2.22 1.49
CA ALA A 189 7.61 2.34 2.94
C ALA A 189 8.85 1.85 3.71
N ALA A 190 9.44 0.74 3.25
CA ALA A 190 10.65 0.16 3.81
C ALA A 190 11.92 1.00 3.58
N GLY A 191 11.82 2.09 2.83
CA GLY A 191 12.95 2.94 2.48
C GLY A 191 13.86 2.33 1.41
N VAL A 192 13.33 1.41 0.61
CA VAL A 192 13.98 0.82 -0.57
C VAL A 192 13.54 1.62 -1.79
N ARG A 193 14.49 2.20 -2.51
CA ARG A 193 14.19 2.92 -3.76
C ARG A 193 13.88 1.92 -4.86
N CYS A 194 12.73 2.06 -5.51
CA CYS A 194 12.28 1.10 -6.50
C CYS A 194 11.71 1.80 -7.74
N ALA A 195 11.45 1.03 -8.78
CA ALA A 195 10.71 1.45 -9.95
C ALA A 195 9.72 0.34 -10.28
N ILE A 196 8.43 0.69 -10.40
CA ILE A 196 7.47 -0.23 -10.98
C ILE A 196 7.66 -0.22 -12.50
N VAL A 197 7.55 -1.38 -13.11
CA VAL A 197 7.81 -1.62 -14.53
C VAL A 197 6.57 -2.28 -15.12
N ALA A 198 6.12 -1.77 -16.26
CA ALA A 198 5.20 -2.47 -17.14
C ALA A 198 5.91 -2.81 -18.45
N MET A 199 5.70 -4.04 -18.90
CA MET A 199 6.22 -4.59 -20.15
C MET A 199 5.06 -5.08 -21.00
N ALA A 200 5.18 -4.94 -22.31
CA ALA A 200 4.20 -5.47 -23.25
C ALA A 200 4.89 -6.05 -24.47
N ASP A 201 4.75 -7.35 -24.69
CA ASP A 201 5.16 -7.94 -25.96
C ASP A 201 3.90 -8.23 -26.81
N PRO A 202 3.83 -7.76 -28.07
CA PRO A 202 2.67 -7.99 -28.95
C PRO A 202 2.32 -9.46 -29.18
N TYR A 203 3.24 -10.38 -28.90
CA TYR A 203 3.09 -11.82 -29.09
C TYR A 203 3.02 -12.59 -27.77
N MET A 204 3.62 -12.08 -26.69
CA MET A 204 3.71 -12.77 -25.39
C MET A 204 2.84 -12.17 -24.29
N GLY A 205 2.23 -10.99 -24.50
CA GLY A 205 1.34 -10.35 -23.54
C GLY A 205 2.03 -9.31 -22.67
N GLY A 206 1.22 -8.73 -21.77
CA GLY A 206 1.67 -7.78 -20.76
C GLY A 206 2.33 -8.50 -19.58
N HIS A 207 3.22 -7.79 -18.89
CA HIS A 207 3.78 -8.21 -17.60
C HIS A 207 4.10 -6.98 -16.76
N ALA A 208 3.93 -7.09 -15.44
CA ALA A 208 4.28 -6.04 -14.50
C ALA A 208 5.18 -6.59 -13.39
N THR A 209 6.16 -5.78 -12.97
CA THR A 209 7.18 -6.19 -11.99
C THR A 209 7.84 -4.96 -11.37
N VAL A 210 8.82 -5.16 -10.48
CA VAL A 210 9.51 -4.07 -9.80
C VAL A 210 11.03 -4.21 -9.95
N LEU A 211 11.71 -3.10 -10.19
CA LEU A 211 13.15 -2.98 -10.05
C LEU A 211 13.49 -2.30 -8.71
N VAL A 212 14.54 -2.74 -8.04
CA VAL A 212 15.07 -2.08 -6.83
C VAL A 212 16.48 -1.56 -7.06
N TYR A 213 16.78 -0.37 -6.53
CA TYR A 213 18.09 0.25 -6.68
C TYR A 213 19.04 -0.23 -5.58
N LEU A 214 19.93 -1.16 -5.92
CA LEU A 214 20.92 -1.76 -5.03
C LEU A 214 22.31 -1.75 -5.68
N PRO A 215 22.98 -0.58 -5.77
CA PRO A 215 24.29 -0.48 -6.40
C PRO A 215 25.32 -1.29 -5.62
N GLY A 216 25.81 -2.38 -6.22
CA GLY A 216 26.81 -3.28 -5.62
C GLY A 216 26.23 -4.53 -4.96
N TYR A 217 24.94 -4.79 -5.11
CA TYR A 217 24.28 -6.00 -4.61
C TYR A 217 25.03 -7.27 -5.02
N ASN A 218 25.38 -8.12 -4.06
CA ASN A 218 26.14 -9.34 -4.33
C ASN A 218 25.71 -10.48 -3.40
N PRO A 219 24.60 -11.16 -3.74
CA PRO A 219 24.04 -12.23 -2.92
C PRO A 219 24.76 -13.57 -3.10
N GLY A 220 25.85 -13.62 -3.87
CA GLY A 220 26.62 -14.84 -4.13
C GLY A 220 26.07 -15.73 -5.26
N TYR A 221 25.06 -15.26 -6.00
CA TYR A 221 24.56 -15.85 -7.24
C TYR A 221 24.58 -14.82 -8.38
N PRO A 222 24.44 -15.24 -9.66
CA PRO A 222 24.40 -14.31 -10.78
C PRO A 222 23.24 -13.32 -10.67
N VAL A 223 23.55 -12.03 -10.74
CA VAL A 223 22.56 -10.94 -10.73
C VAL A 223 22.62 -10.21 -12.07
N HIS A 224 21.46 -9.99 -12.68
CA HIS A 224 21.31 -9.07 -13.80
C HIS A 224 20.94 -7.68 -13.26
N PHE A 225 21.70 -6.69 -13.71
CA PHE A 225 21.51 -5.32 -13.32
C PHE A 225 21.05 -4.49 -14.52
N PHE A 226 20.30 -3.43 -14.26
CA PHE A 226 19.75 -2.49 -15.23
C PHE A 226 20.24 -1.06 -14.96
N THR A 227 20.32 -0.26 -16.02
CA THR A 227 20.56 1.18 -15.93
C THR A 227 19.25 1.91 -16.19
N LEU A 228 18.71 2.59 -15.18
CA LEU A 228 17.51 3.42 -15.31
C LEU A 228 17.93 4.86 -15.05
N ASP A 229 17.49 5.77 -15.92
CA ASP A 229 17.83 7.20 -15.82
C ASP A 229 19.35 7.50 -15.70
N GLY A 230 20.18 6.69 -16.35
CA GLY A 230 21.64 6.79 -16.26
C GLY A 230 22.24 6.29 -14.94
N GLU A 231 21.42 5.78 -14.03
CA GLU A 231 21.86 5.20 -12.76
C GLU A 231 22.01 3.69 -12.91
N TRP A 232 23.24 3.20 -12.75
CA TRP A 232 23.53 1.78 -12.74
C TRP A 232 23.29 1.16 -11.36
N GLY A 233 22.72 -0.04 -11.31
CA GLY A 233 22.53 -0.80 -10.07
C GLY A 233 21.10 -1.21 -9.76
N TRP A 234 20.20 -1.16 -10.73
CA TRP A 234 18.82 -1.62 -10.55
C TRP A 234 18.75 -3.13 -10.77
N VAL A 235 18.03 -3.86 -9.91
CA VAL A 235 17.89 -5.33 -10.04
C VAL A 235 16.42 -5.73 -9.99
N MET A 236 16.05 -6.76 -10.76
CA MET A 236 14.66 -7.23 -10.89
C MET A 236 14.17 -7.91 -9.62
N ALA A 237 13.02 -7.52 -9.12
CA ALA A 237 12.30 -8.18 -8.04
C ALA A 237 11.02 -8.80 -8.63
N GLU A 238 11.15 -10.01 -9.15
CA GLU A 238 10.06 -10.76 -9.80
C GLU A 238 9.30 -11.60 -8.78
N ALA A 239 8.08 -11.17 -8.45
CA ALA A 239 7.29 -11.77 -7.37
C ALA A 239 6.23 -12.78 -7.84
N THR A 240 5.91 -12.87 -9.14
CA THR A 240 4.91 -13.84 -9.64
C THR A 240 5.40 -15.29 -9.62
N GLY A 241 6.71 -15.50 -9.40
CA GLY A 241 7.32 -16.81 -9.23
C GLY A 241 8.38 -16.80 -8.12
N ASP A 242 8.94 -17.98 -7.83
CA ASP A 242 9.98 -18.18 -6.81
C ASP A 242 11.38 -17.90 -7.39
N ILE A 243 11.59 -16.64 -7.80
CA ILE A 243 12.84 -16.18 -8.41
C ILE A 243 13.58 -15.30 -7.41
N PRO A 244 14.86 -15.59 -7.09
CA PRO A 244 15.66 -14.75 -6.21
C PRO A 244 15.84 -13.33 -6.75
N LEU A 245 15.96 -12.36 -5.86
CA LEU A 245 16.16 -10.95 -6.21
C LEU A 245 17.34 -10.78 -7.18
N GLY A 246 17.09 -10.16 -8.32
CA GLY A 246 18.08 -9.86 -9.34
C GLY A 246 18.51 -11.05 -10.20
N TYR A 247 18.08 -12.27 -9.88
CA TYR A 247 18.27 -13.42 -10.76
C TYR A 247 17.21 -13.40 -11.88
N MET A 248 17.62 -13.76 -13.09
CA MET A 248 16.70 -13.88 -14.23
C MET A 248 17.05 -15.13 -15.05
N PRO A 249 16.09 -16.05 -15.24
CA PRO A 249 16.20 -17.12 -16.23
C PRO A 249 16.46 -16.56 -17.63
N GLU A 250 17.15 -17.33 -18.48
CA GLU A 250 17.59 -16.88 -19.82
C GLU A 250 16.43 -16.51 -20.74
N ASP A 251 15.33 -17.26 -20.70
CA ASP A 251 14.11 -16.99 -21.45
C ASP A 251 13.42 -15.71 -20.96
N TYR A 252 13.37 -15.50 -19.65
CA TYR A 252 12.81 -14.26 -19.08
C TYR A 252 13.69 -13.05 -19.41
N LEU A 253 15.01 -13.17 -19.32
CA LEU A 253 15.94 -12.12 -19.72
C LEU A 253 15.75 -11.74 -21.19
N MET A 254 15.62 -12.73 -22.09
CA MET A 254 15.37 -12.49 -23.50
C MET A 254 14.05 -11.76 -23.74
N TYR A 255 12.98 -12.10 -23.00
CA TYR A 255 11.71 -11.37 -23.06
C TYR A 255 11.88 -9.89 -22.64
N VAL A 256 12.56 -9.64 -21.52
CA VAL A 256 12.80 -8.29 -21.01
C VAL A 256 13.65 -7.48 -21.99
N GLU A 257 14.74 -8.06 -22.52
CA GLU A 257 15.59 -7.41 -23.52
C GLU A 257 14.81 -7.06 -24.80
N ASN A 258 13.91 -7.93 -25.25
CA ASN A 258 13.03 -7.61 -26.37
C ASN A 258 12.11 -6.43 -26.05
N CYS A 259 11.46 -6.43 -24.88
CA CYS A 259 10.63 -5.31 -24.46
C CYS A 259 11.41 -3.99 -24.43
N MET A 260 12.65 -4.01 -23.94
CA MET A 260 13.53 -2.84 -23.95
C MET A 260 13.88 -2.40 -25.37
N ASN A 261 14.31 -3.32 -26.23
CA ASN A 261 14.72 -3.02 -27.61
C ASN A 261 13.60 -2.44 -28.48
N TYR A 262 12.34 -2.82 -28.21
CA TYR A 262 11.18 -2.33 -28.96
C TYR A 262 10.44 -1.17 -28.28
N GLY A 263 10.95 -0.65 -27.16
CA GLY A 263 10.33 0.46 -26.44
C GLY A 263 9.02 0.10 -25.75
N PHE A 264 8.87 -1.17 -25.38
CA PHE A 264 7.75 -1.67 -24.59
C PHE A 264 8.10 -1.90 -23.13
N PHE A 265 9.30 -1.52 -22.70
CA PHE A 265 9.68 -1.47 -21.29
C PHE A 265 9.47 -0.06 -20.75
N VAL A 266 8.41 0.14 -19.96
CA VAL A 266 8.08 1.43 -19.37
C VAL A 266 8.18 1.36 -17.86
N TYR A 267 8.70 2.41 -17.21
CA TYR A 267 8.86 2.43 -15.77
C TYR A 267 8.56 3.78 -15.14
N TYR A 268 8.26 3.73 -13.85
CA TYR A 268 8.13 4.90 -13.00
C TYR A 268 8.94 4.70 -11.72
N ILE A 269 9.91 5.59 -11.48
CA ILE A 269 10.75 5.55 -10.27
C ILE A 269 9.94 6.07 -9.09
N LEU A 270 9.89 5.25 -8.04
CA LEU A 270 9.23 5.51 -6.78
C LEU A 270 10.29 5.78 -5.72
N GLU A 271 10.37 7.03 -5.27
CA GLU A 271 11.35 7.44 -4.28
C GLU A 271 10.94 6.99 -2.86
N PRO A 272 11.89 6.63 -1.99
CA PRO A 272 11.62 6.29 -0.60
C PRO A 272 10.84 7.39 0.12
N ASN A 273 9.75 7.03 0.80
CA ASN A 273 8.86 7.97 1.50
C ASN A 273 8.27 9.06 0.58
N GLN A 274 8.19 8.81 -0.73
CA GLN A 274 7.47 9.69 -1.64
C GLN A 274 5.99 9.73 -1.26
N THR A 275 5.51 10.90 -0.85
CA THR A 275 4.09 11.14 -0.53
C THR A 275 3.43 12.07 -1.55
N THR A 276 4.15 12.46 -2.60
CA THR A 276 3.68 13.39 -3.64
C THR A 276 4.15 12.95 -5.02
N LEU A 277 3.38 13.30 -6.05
CA LEU A 277 3.72 13.07 -7.45
C LEU A 277 5.07 13.69 -7.83
N THR A 278 5.91 12.90 -8.51
CA THR A 278 7.08 13.40 -9.24
C THR A 278 6.75 13.32 -10.73
N PRO A 279 6.69 14.42 -11.48
CA PRO A 279 6.38 14.35 -12.91
C PRO A 279 7.45 13.57 -13.69
N GLY A 280 7.02 12.68 -14.59
CA GLY A 280 7.87 12.04 -15.61
C GLY A 280 8.18 10.56 -15.39
N ALA A 281 7.50 9.68 -16.13
CA ALA A 281 7.97 8.32 -16.42
C ALA A 281 9.12 8.34 -17.44
N LYS A 282 9.93 7.27 -17.50
CA LYS A 282 11.09 7.18 -18.40
C LYS A 282 11.17 5.81 -19.09
N TYR A 283 11.92 5.75 -20.20
CA TYR A 283 12.29 4.50 -20.90
C TYR A 283 13.71 4.10 -20.62
N ILE A 284 13.98 2.82 -20.85
CA ILE A 284 15.33 2.35 -21.09
C ILE A 284 15.49 2.23 -22.61
N THR A 285 16.31 3.11 -23.18
CA THR A 285 16.70 3.11 -24.61
C THR A 285 18.08 2.52 -24.78
#